data_AF-A0A2N5MLD3-F1
#
_entry.id   AF-A0A2N5MLD3-F1
#
_cell.length_a   1.000
_cell.length_b   1.000
_cell.length_c   1.000
_cell.angle_alpha   90.00
_cell.angle_beta   90.00
_cell.angle_gamma   90.00
#
_symmetry.space_group_name_H-M   'P 1'
#
loop_
_entity.id
_entity.type
_entity.pdbx_description
1 polymer ?
#
loop_
_entity_poly.entity_id
_entity_poly.type
_entity_poly.pdbx_seq_one_letter_code
_entity_poly.pdbx_strand_id
1 'polypeptide(L)'
;MGYFVADSFFHMIHAFAAGLKADSPAERIGAVVFGMAVLMILMGLFKKFFSQSFFQGFIVAAGLFLSFDIVVFHWVFQLHRITNGPEANWLEPVLVVFGSIFVWYGITKERQKAKVEHTANAYHG
;
A
#
# COMPACT_ATOMS: atom_id res chain seq x y z
N MET A 1 22.21 0.84 -1.42
CA MET A 1 21.39 1.96 -1.94
C MET A 1 19.98 1.99 -1.36
N GLY A 2 19.22 0.88 -1.36
CA GLY A 2 17.87 0.86 -0.76
C GLY A 2 17.81 1.20 0.73
N TYR A 3 18.79 0.74 1.54
CA TYR A 3 18.89 1.06 2.96
C TYR A 3 19.02 2.56 3.23
N PHE A 4 19.91 3.26 2.52
CA PHE A 4 20.12 4.70 2.70
C PHE A 4 18.91 5.54 2.27
N VAL A 5 18.21 5.11 1.22
CA VAL A 5 16.96 5.76 0.81
C VAL A 5 15.89 5.54 1.88
N ALA A 6 15.65 4.29 2.29
CA ALA A 6 14.66 3.99 3.34
C ALA A 6 14.95 4.72 4.65
N ASP A 7 16.22 4.78 5.07
CA ASP A 7 16.67 5.45 6.30
C ASP A 7 16.49 6.98 6.22
N SER A 8 16.82 7.59 5.07
CA SER A 8 16.62 9.03 4.85
C SER A 8 15.13 9.41 4.82
N PHE A 9 14.29 8.55 4.23
CA PHE A 9 12.83 8.73 4.26
C PHE A 9 12.28 8.55 5.68
N PHE A 10 12.77 7.58 6.46
CA PHE A 10 12.36 7.35 7.84
C PHE A 10 12.68 8.55 8.74
N HIS A 11 13.88 9.12 8.61
CA HIS A 11 14.29 10.31 9.38
C HIS A 11 13.53 11.56 8.94
N MET A 12 13.22 11.71 7.65
CA MET A 12 12.41 12.82 7.14
C MET A 12 10.96 12.74 7.61
N ILE A 13 10.38 11.54 7.67
CA ILE A 13 9.04 11.28 8.22
C ILE A 13 9.03 11.56 9.74
N HIS A 14 10.05 11.11 10.48
CA HIS A 14 10.19 11.43 11.90
C HIS A 14 10.33 12.93 12.15
N ALA A 15 11.07 13.66 11.31
CA ALA A 15 11.24 15.10 11.41
C ALA A 15 9.95 15.89 11.10
N PHE A 16 9.09 15.39 10.19
CA PHE A 16 7.77 15.99 9.92
C PHE A 16 6.69 15.61 10.96
N ALA A 17 6.82 14.43 11.60
CA ALA A 17 5.85 13.93 12.58
C ALA A 17 6.13 14.39 14.03
N ALA A 18 7.33 14.88 14.33
CA ALA A 18 7.74 15.34 15.67
C ALA A 18 7.10 16.68 16.07
N GLY A 19 5.77 16.71 16.21
CA GLY A 19 5.04 17.85 16.79
C GLY A 19 3.68 18.17 16.15
N LEU A 20 3.37 17.63 14.98
CA LEU A 20 2.08 17.82 14.30
C LEU A 20 1.14 16.66 14.60
N LYS A 21 0.71 16.55 15.86
CA LYS A 21 -0.38 15.62 16.18
C LYS A 21 -1.65 16.18 15.52
N ALA A 22 -2.25 15.40 14.62
CA ALA A 22 -3.51 15.77 14.00
C ALA A 22 -4.63 15.67 15.05
N ASP A 23 -5.01 16.81 15.62
CA ASP A 23 -5.91 16.90 16.76
C ASP A 23 -7.36 17.03 16.30
N SER A 24 -7.59 17.66 15.14
CA SER A 24 -8.93 17.73 14.52
C SER A 24 -9.22 16.53 13.60
N PRO A 25 -10.49 16.10 13.48
CA PRO A 25 -10.87 15.07 12.51
C PRO A 25 -10.48 15.43 11.07
N ALA A 26 -10.52 16.71 10.71
CA ALA A 26 -10.14 17.20 9.39
C ALA A 26 -8.64 17.00 9.12
N GLU A 27 -7.77 17.28 10.10
CA GLU A 27 -6.33 17.02 9.98
C GLU A 27 -6.03 15.53 9.85
N ARG A 28 -6.72 14.68 10.61
CA ARG A 28 -6.53 13.22 10.55
C ARG A 28 -6.92 12.65 9.19
N ILE A 29 -8.10 13.04 8.69
CA ILE A 29 -8.55 12.66 7.34
C ILE A 29 -7.58 13.23 6.29
N GLY A 30 -7.16 14.49 6.45
CA GLY A 30 -6.19 15.14 5.57
C GLY A 30 -4.87 14.38 5.48
N ALA A 31 -4.35 13.91 6.61
CA ALA A 31 -3.12 13.11 6.66
C ALA A 31 -3.29 11.77 5.92
N VAL A 32 -4.42 11.08 6.12
CA VAL A 32 -4.72 9.82 5.40
C VAL A 32 -4.82 10.09 3.89
N VAL A 33 -5.57 11.11 3.47
CA VAL A 33 -5.71 11.48 2.05
C VAL A 33 -4.37 11.85 1.44
N PHE A 34 -3.53 12.58 2.16
CA PHE A 34 -2.19 12.92 1.71
C PHE A 34 -1.31 11.67 1.52
N GLY A 35 -1.30 10.75 2.49
CA GLY A 35 -0.60 9.47 2.37
C GLY A 35 -1.07 8.65 1.17
N MET A 36 -2.39 8.60 0.94
CA MET A 36 -2.97 7.94 -0.23
C MET A 36 -2.55 8.61 -1.55
N ALA A 37 -2.51 9.95 -1.60
CA ALA A 37 -2.06 10.68 -2.79
C ALA A 37 -0.59 10.38 -3.10
N VAL A 38 0.28 10.36 -2.08
CA VAL A 38 1.70 9.99 -2.24
C VAL A 38 1.83 8.56 -2.75
N LEU A 39 1.07 7.61 -2.18
CA LEU A 39 1.05 6.22 -2.65
C LEU A 39 0.64 6.13 -4.12
N MET A 40 -0.39 6.86 -4.55
CA MET A 40 -0.85 6.88 -5.94
C MET A 40 0.21 7.45 -6.89
N ILE A 41 0.94 8.50 -6.47
CA ILE A 41 2.07 9.05 -7.24
C ILE A 41 3.17 7.99 -7.38
N LEU A 42 3.55 7.33 -6.28
CA LEU A 42 4.56 6.26 -6.30
C LEU A 42 4.13 5.08 -7.18
N MET A 43 2.86 4.67 -7.13
CA MET A 43 2.31 3.65 -8.03
C MET A 43 2.47 4.06 -9.49
N GLY A 44 2.15 5.32 -9.83
CA GLY A 44 2.32 5.85 -11.18
C GLY A 44 3.78 5.85 -11.64
N LEU A 45 4.70 6.26 -10.75
CA LEU A 45 6.14 6.24 -11.02
C LEU A 45 6.65 4.80 -11.19
N PHE A 46 6.29 3.88 -10.31
CA PHE A 46 6.76 2.51 -10.37
C PHE A 46 6.23 1.76 -11.58
N LYS A 47 4.98 2.02 -11.97
CA LYS A 47 4.42 1.51 -13.22
C LYS A 47 5.21 1.98 -14.45
N LYS A 48 5.76 3.20 -14.42
CA LYS A 48 6.50 3.79 -15.54
C LYS A 48 7.96 3.34 -15.60
N PHE A 49 8.62 3.22 -14.45
CA PHE A 49 10.08 3.04 -14.39
C PHE A 49 10.55 1.61 -14.09
N PHE A 50 9.67 0.74 -13.57
CA PHE A 50 10.05 -0.62 -13.17
C PHE A 50 9.36 -1.68 -14.03
N SER A 51 9.84 -2.92 -13.91
CA SER A 51 9.27 -4.05 -14.65
C SER A 51 7.82 -4.33 -14.21
N GLN A 52 7.05 -4.94 -15.11
CA GLN A 52 5.66 -5.29 -14.82
C GLN A 52 5.55 -6.21 -13.60
N SER A 53 6.43 -7.21 -13.47
CA SER A 53 6.43 -8.13 -12.32
C SER A 53 6.76 -7.41 -11.01
N PHE A 54 7.72 -6.47 -11.02
CA PHE A 54 7.98 -5.61 -9.85
C PHE A 54 6.74 -4.81 -9.47
N PHE A 55 6.09 -4.18 -10.46
CA PHE A 55 4.89 -3.39 -10.22
C PHE A 55 3.75 -4.25 -9.65
N GLN A 56 3.49 -5.46 -10.18
CA GLN A 56 2.48 -6.34 -9.60
C GLN A 56 2.83 -6.74 -8.16
N GLY A 57 4.09 -7.06 -7.88
CA GLY A 57 4.56 -7.34 -6.52
C GLY A 57 4.34 -6.16 -5.57
N PHE A 58 4.63 -4.93 -6.03
CA PHE A 58 4.36 -3.71 -5.27
C PHE A 58 2.86 -3.52 -4.98
N ILE A 59 1.99 -3.75 -5.97
CA ILE A 59 0.54 -3.65 -5.80
C ILE A 59 0.02 -4.66 -4.77
N VAL A 60 0.50 -5.92 -4.83
CA VAL A 60 0.12 -6.95 -3.84
C VAL A 60 0.60 -6.55 -2.45
N ALA A 61 1.84 -6.08 -2.31
CA ALA A 61 2.39 -5.66 -1.03
C ALA A 61 1.60 -4.49 -0.43
N ALA A 62 1.34 -3.44 -1.20
CA ALA A 62 0.51 -2.31 -0.77
C ALA A 62 -0.90 -2.77 -0.38
N GLY A 63 -1.49 -3.69 -1.16
CA GLY A 63 -2.79 -4.26 -0.86
C GLY A 63 -2.82 -5.04 0.46
N LEU A 64 -1.80 -5.84 0.76
CA LEU A 64 -1.67 -6.55 2.03
C LEU A 64 -1.53 -5.58 3.22
N PHE A 65 -0.73 -4.53 3.07
CA PHE A 65 -0.63 -3.46 4.08
C PHE A 65 -1.96 -2.71 4.29
N LEU A 66 -2.77 -2.52 3.25
CA LEU A 66 -4.08 -1.86 3.38
C LEU A 66 -5.18 -2.80 3.90
N SER A 67 -4.97 -4.11 3.93
CA SER A 67 -6.01 -5.09 4.27
C SER A 67 -5.63 -5.98 5.45
N PHE A 68 -4.65 -6.86 5.27
CA PHE A 68 -4.20 -7.78 6.31
C PHE A 68 -3.75 -7.05 7.57
N ASP A 69 -2.95 -5.99 7.42
CA ASP A 69 -2.44 -5.23 8.56
C ASP A 69 -3.59 -4.60 9.38
N ILE A 70 -4.55 -3.98 8.69
CA ILE A 70 -5.76 -3.44 9.35
C ILE A 70 -6.55 -4.56 10.05
N VAL A 71 -6.90 -5.62 9.34
CA VAL A 71 -7.74 -6.69 9.92
C VAL A 71 -7.04 -7.33 11.12
N VAL A 72 -5.76 -7.65 10.99
CA VAL A 72 -5.04 -8.41 12.02
C VAL A 72 -4.54 -7.49 13.13
N PHE A 73 -3.79 -6.44 12.80
CA PHE A 73 -3.15 -5.61 13.82
C PHE A 73 -4.04 -4.48 14.34
N HIS A 74 -4.99 -3.98 13.57
CA HIS A 74 -5.90 -2.91 14.05
C HIS A 74 -7.17 -3.45 14.68
N TRP A 75 -7.75 -4.53 14.13
CA TRP A 75 -9.04 -5.03 14.61
C TRP A 75 -8.89 -6.20 15.57
N VAL A 76 -8.11 -7.23 15.22
CA VAL A 76 -7.94 -8.42 16.06
C VAL A 76 -7.05 -8.12 17.25
N PHE A 77 -5.83 -7.62 17.01
CA PHE A 77 -4.86 -7.36 18.08
C PHE A 77 -4.95 -5.95 18.68
N GLN A 78 -5.70 -5.04 18.04
CA GLN A 78 -5.91 -3.67 18.52
C GLN A 78 -4.62 -2.91 18.88
N LEU A 79 -3.53 -3.18 18.14
CA LEU A 79 -2.20 -2.64 18.44
C LEU A 79 -2.12 -1.14 18.15
N HIS A 80 -2.75 -0.70 17.07
CA HIS A 80 -2.85 0.71 16.70
C HIS A 80 -4.06 0.94 15.79
N ARG A 81 -4.44 2.21 15.63
CA ARG A 81 -5.51 2.65 14.71
C ARG A 81 -4.89 3.51 13.62
N ILE A 82 -5.49 3.51 12.43
CA ILE A 82 -5.02 4.40 11.34
C ILE A 82 -5.21 5.86 11.74
N THR A 83 -6.33 6.16 12.39
CA THR A 83 -6.56 7.45 13.03
C THR A 83 -7.12 7.25 14.44
N ASN A 84 -6.87 8.22 15.33
CA ASN A 84 -7.32 8.16 16.73
C ASN A 84 -8.79 8.58 16.94
N GLY A 85 -9.55 8.81 15.86
CA GLY A 85 -10.91 9.34 15.92
C GLY A 85 -11.99 8.36 15.44
N PRO A 86 -13.28 8.74 15.59
CA PRO A 86 -14.40 7.91 15.16
C PRO A 86 -14.40 7.63 13.66
N GLU A 87 -13.71 8.46 12.86
CA GLU A 87 -13.58 8.26 11.42
C GLU A 87 -12.87 6.95 11.04
N ALA A 88 -12.03 6.40 11.92
CA ALA A 88 -11.40 5.10 11.70
C ALA A 88 -12.42 3.96 11.50
N ASN A 89 -13.62 4.07 12.09
CA ASN A 89 -14.66 3.04 12.00
C ASN A 89 -15.20 2.83 10.58
N TRP A 90 -15.11 3.85 9.72
CA TRP A 90 -15.53 3.74 8.33
C TRP A 90 -14.32 3.77 7.37
N LEU A 91 -13.23 4.47 7.71
CA LEU A 91 -12.01 4.50 6.91
C LEU A 91 -11.35 3.12 6.84
N GLU A 92 -11.18 2.44 7.96
CA GLU A 92 -10.48 1.15 8.01
C GLU A 92 -11.18 0.09 7.15
N PRO A 93 -12.52 -0.12 7.22
CA PRO A 93 -13.19 -1.06 6.33
C PRO A 93 -13.07 -0.72 4.84
N VAL A 94 -13.13 0.56 4.49
CA VAL A 94 -12.95 1.01 3.10
C VAL A 94 -11.55 0.66 2.60
N LEU A 95 -10.52 0.95 3.41
CA LEU A 95 -9.14 0.63 3.06
C LEU A 95 -8.91 -0.88 2.94
N VAL A 96 -9.54 -1.70 3.80
CA VAL A 96 -9.49 -3.16 3.69
C VAL A 96 -10.05 -3.66 2.36
N VAL A 97 -11.20 -3.11 1.92
CA VAL A 97 -11.79 -3.49 0.62
C VAL A 97 -10.86 -3.12 -0.54
N PHE A 98 -10.32 -1.90 -0.55
CA PHE A 98 -9.36 -1.48 -1.58
C PHE A 98 -8.08 -2.32 -1.55
N GLY A 99 -7.54 -2.59 -0.37
CA GLY A 99 -6.37 -3.46 -0.20
C GLY A 99 -6.61 -4.86 -0.75
N SER A 100 -7.78 -5.44 -0.46
CA SER A 100 -8.18 -6.76 -0.98
C SER A 100 -8.28 -6.77 -2.51
N ILE A 101 -8.83 -5.70 -3.11
CA ILE A 101 -8.89 -5.53 -4.57
C ILE A 101 -7.48 -5.46 -5.17
N PHE A 102 -6.54 -4.75 -4.53
CA PHE A 102 -5.16 -4.65 -5.00
C PHE A 102 -4.45 -6.00 -4.96
N VAL A 103 -4.58 -6.74 -3.86
CA VAL A 103 -4.04 -8.11 -3.75
C VAL A 103 -4.58 -8.99 -4.86
N TRP A 104 -5.91 -9.02 -5.02
CA TRP A 104 -6.56 -9.80 -6.06
C TRP A 104 -6.07 -9.43 -7.46
N TYR A 105 -6.03 -8.14 -7.77
CA TYR A 105 -5.59 -7.63 -9.07
C TYR A 105 -4.15 -8.02 -9.38
N GLY A 106 -3.23 -7.76 -8.45
CA GLY A 106 -1.80 -8.02 -8.64
C GLY A 106 -1.52 -9.51 -8.87
N ILE A 107 -2.11 -10.39 -8.05
CA ILE A 107 -1.99 -11.85 -8.21
C ILE A 107 -2.57 -12.31 -9.55
N THR A 108 -3.77 -11.83 -9.90
CA THR A 108 -4.43 -12.24 -11.14
C THR A 108 -3.62 -11.84 -12.37
N LYS A 109 -3.06 -10.64 -12.38
CA LYS A 109 -2.23 -10.15 -13.49
C LYS A 109 -0.92 -10.92 -13.62
N GLU A 110 -0.25 -11.22 -12.52
CA GLU A 110 0.99 -12.00 -12.56
C GLU A 110 0.73 -13.44 -13.04
N ARG A 111 -0.36 -14.07 -12.59
CA ARG A 111 -0.77 -15.41 -13.05
C ARG A 111 -1.08 -15.45 -14.55
N GLN A 112 -1.75 -14.43 -15.07
CA GLN A 112 -2.04 -14.33 -16.51
C GLN A 112 -0.74 -14.25 -17.33
N LYS A 113 0.23 -13.45 -16.88
CA LYS A 113 1.54 -13.33 -17.53
C LYS A 113 2.30 -14.66 -17.55
N ALA A 114 2.38 -15.33 -16.39
CA ALA A 114 3.05 -16.63 -16.27
C ALA A 114 2.41 -17.70 -17.18
N LYS A 115 1.07 -17.71 -17.30
CA LYS A 115 0.37 -18.64 -18.20
C LYS A 115 0.72 -18.41 -19.68
N VAL A 116 0.81 -17.14 -20.11
CA VAL A 116 1.16 -16.80 -21.49
C VAL A 116 2.60 -17.20 -21.81
N GLU A 117 3.55 -16.91 -20.91
CA GLU A 117 4.96 -17.28 -21.07
C GLU A 117 5.15 -18.80 -21.17
N HIS A 118 4.47 -19.57 -20.31
CA HIS A 118 4.51 -21.04 -20.36
C HIS A 118 3.99 -21.60 -21.69
N THR A 119 2.85 -21.08 -22.18
CA THR A 119 2.27 -21.50 -23.46
C THR A 119 3.20 -21.15 -24.63
N ALA A 120 3.79 -19.96 -24.64
CA ALA A 120 4.72 -19.56 -25.71
C ALA A 120 5.95 -20.48 -25.78
N ASN A 121 6.53 -20.81 -24.62
CA ASN A 121 7.70 -21.70 -24.56
C ASN A 121 7.38 -23.13 -25.03
N ALA A 122 6.16 -23.63 -24.78
CA ALA A 122 5.73 -24.95 -25.22
C ALA A 122 5.56 -25.10 -26.74
N TYR A 123 5.40 -23.98 -27.48
CA TYR A 123 5.32 -23.98 -28.94
C TYR A 123 6.69 -23.77 -29.63
N HIS A 124 7.73 -23.44 -28.88
CA HIS A 124 9.07 -23.15 -29.39
C HIS A 124 10.12 -24.21 -29.04
N GLY A 125 9.75 -25.29 -28.33
CA GLY A 125 10.57 -26.47 -28.07
C GLY A 125 10.09 -27.67 -28.88
#